data_AF-A0A838FFY4-F1
#
_entry.id   AF-A0A838FFY4-F1
#
_cell.length_a   1.000
_cell.length_b   1.000
_cell.length_c   1.000
_cell.angle_alpha   90.00
_cell.angle_beta   90.00
_cell.angle_gamma   90.00
#
_symmetry.space_group_name_H-M   'P 1'
#
loop_
_entity.id
_entity.type
_entity.pdbx_description
1 polymer ?
#
loop_
_entity_poly.entity_id
_entity_poly.type
_entity_poly.pdbx_seq_one_letter_code
_entity_poly.pdbx_strand_id
1 'polypeptide(L)'
;MSRLLASAAAVLATALALCPVAFAAPTPPERALYRSGPDGRFLLDAGWSSRADPRGVGLREGWQRPGRRAGFRRVSVPHSFNARDRGADGFRSRVQWYRTSFRVPAGGSLAQWRLRFESVNRRAQVYLNGRRVGYHEGAHLPFELPTRGLRRGDNELVVRVDGRLTRTDLPPAPRPQGWWNHGGILREVYLRRAGDLDLADLDLRPANSGRVEVRAVVRNTTSRALPLDYTVEVTGPGGTQSFPLQGGSVGPRALGRIETTVQVASPQLWSPEQPNLYEARVRLRSGQVTSSTLGFREWTRDGEGRVLLNGRPLSLRGASFHEQTRSRGHALTAGDRAAIVRQLQSVGADMTRQHYPPHPALLEAFDRAGIVFWEQVPVWRVRGAQLRGRLRREALERLRGAVVRDRNHPSVMAWSIANEPLGSGSIEAGYVSAAKALVDRLDPSRLVVVDK
;
A
#
# COMPACT_ATOMS: atom_id res chain seq x y z
N MET A 1 47.17 -60.84 48.89
CA MET A 1 45.80 -60.36 48.58
C MET A 1 45.90 -58.93 48.08
N SER A 2 45.72 -58.80 46.77
CA SER A 2 45.33 -57.62 45.96
C SER A 2 45.10 -56.27 46.65
N ARG A 3 45.69 -55.21 46.06
CA ARG A 3 44.98 -53.96 45.75
C ARG A 3 45.71 -53.14 44.69
N LEU A 4 45.00 -52.91 43.58
CA LEU A 4 45.36 -52.07 42.44
C LEU A 4 45.37 -50.59 42.82
N LEU A 5 46.34 -49.84 42.28
CA LEU A 5 46.32 -48.37 42.20
C LEU A 5 45.79 -47.97 40.81
N ALA A 6 44.65 -47.28 40.78
CA ALA A 6 44.10 -46.67 39.57
C ALA A 6 44.39 -45.17 39.59
N SER A 7 45.07 -44.68 38.56
CA SER A 7 45.34 -43.25 38.31
C SER A 7 44.08 -42.56 37.76
N ALA A 8 43.62 -41.50 38.42
CA ALA A 8 42.56 -40.64 37.92
C ALA A 8 43.16 -39.48 37.11
N ALA A 9 42.90 -39.45 35.80
CA ALA A 9 43.19 -38.32 34.93
C ALA A 9 42.02 -37.32 34.98
N ALA A 10 42.30 -36.09 35.40
CA ALA A 10 41.32 -34.99 35.37
C ALA A 10 41.27 -34.37 33.97
N VAL A 11 40.13 -34.50 33.29
CA VAL A 11 39.84 -33.80 32.03
C VAL A 11 39.24 -32.43 32.38
N LEU A 12 39.99 -31.36 32.14
CA LEU A 12 39.50 -29.99 32.21
C LEU A 12 38.68 -29.68 30.95
N ALA A 13 37.36 -29.58 31.06
CA ALA A 13 36.49 -29.13 29.98
C ALA A 13 36.42 -27.59 29.98
N THR A 14 37.17 -26.95 29.08
CA THR A 14 37.10 -25.50 28.87
C THR A 14 35.82 -25.14 28.13
N ALA A 15 34.81 -24.64 28.85
CA ALA A 15 33.61 -24.10 28.24
C ALA A 15 33.93 -22.76 27.54
N LEU A 16 34.14 -22.80 26.22
CA LEU A 16 34.15 -21.60 25.37
C LEU A 16 32.75 -20.99 25.39
N ALA A 17 32.56 -19.96 26.21
CA ALA A 17 31.41 -19.08 26.15
C ALA A 17 31.44 -18.37 24.79
N LEU A 18 30.70 -18.93 23.81
CA LEU A 18 30.35 -18.22 22.59
C LEU A 18 29.49 -17.02 22.99
N CYS A 19 30.12 -15.86 23.21
CA CYS A 19 29.41 -14.59 23.21
C CYS A 19 28.63 -14.51 21.90
N PRO A 20 27.28 -14.39 21.92
CA PRO A 20 26.53 -14.21 20.70
C PRO A 20 27.00 -12.90 20.07
N VAL A 21 27.68 -13.00 18.93
CA VAL A 21 28.03 -11.84 18.11
C VAL A 21 26.70 -11.13 17.81
N ALA A 22 26.48 -9.99 18.45
CA ALA A 22 25.33 -9.15 18.19
C ALA A 22 25.47 -8.62 16.77
N PHE A 23 24.83 -9.31 15.80
CA PHE A 23 24.74 -8.80 14.44
C PHE A 23 24.09 -7.41 14.49
N ALA A 24 24.85 -6.40 14.06
CA ALA A 24 24.38 -5.04 13.96
C ALA A 24 23.09 -4.99 13.13
N ALA A 25 22.15 -4.13 13.54
CA ALA A 25 20.92 -3.95 12.79
C ALA A 25 21.23 -3.47 11.35
N PRO A 26 20.62 -4.08 10.31
CA PRO A 26 20.92 -3.71 8.93
C PRO A 26 20.36 -2.32 8.59
N THR A 27 21.03 -1.61 7.70
CA THR A 27 20.47 -0.42 7.05
C THR A 27 19.56 -0.88 5.89
N PRO A 28 18.28 -0.48 5.85
CA PRO A 28 17.39 -0.87 4.77
C PRO A 28 17.87 -0.25 3.44
N PRO A 29 17.83 -0.99 2.32
CA PRO A 29 18.19 -0.45 1.01
C PRO A 29 17.13 0.52 0.49
N GLU A 30 17.53 1.56 -0.24
CA GLU A 30 16.59 2.40 -0.99
C GLU A 30 16.04 1.59 -2.18
N ARG A 31 14.85 1.02 -2.00
CA ARG A 31 14.25 0.10 -2.97
C ARG A 31 12.75 0.09 -2.81
N ALA A 32 12.02 0.67 -3.76
CA ALA A 32 10.57 0.52 -3.84
C ALA A 32 10.20 -0.72 -4.68
N LEU A 33 9.12 -1.41 -4.31
CA LEU A 33 8.58 -2.56 -5.05
C LEU A 33 7.61 -2.17 -6.17
N TYR A 34 7.35 -0.88 -6.33
CA TYR A 34 6.52 -0.26 -7.35
C TYR A 34 6.98 1.19 -7.57
N ARG A 35 6.77 1.73 -8.78
CA ARG A 35 7.29 3.03 -9.20
C ARG A 35 6.48 4.18 -8.65
N SER A 36 5.15 4.13 -8.76
CA SER A 36 4.28 5.26 -8.42
C SER A 36 4.46 5.72 -6.96
N GLY A 37 4.38 7.02 -6.72
CA GLY A 37 4.56 7.67 -5.43
C GLY A 37 5.96 8.27 -5.20
N PRO A 38 6.21 8.75 -3.97
CA PRO A 38 7.44 9.47 -3.63
C PRO A 38 8.67 8.57 -3.63
N ASP A 39 9.83 9.16 -3.89
CA ASP A 39 11.15 8.57 -3.69
C ASP A 39 11.52 8.41 -2.21
N GLY A 40 12.79 8.08 -1.94
CA GLY A 40 13.27 7.97 -0.56
C GLY A 40 12.61 6.85 0.24
N ARG A 41 12.17 5.76 -0.44
CA ARG A 41 11.54 4.58 0.17
C ARG A 41 12.60 3.51 0.44
N PHE A 42 12.93 3.32 1.71
CA PHE A 42 13.90 2.32 2.16
C PHE A 42 13.19 1.08 2.69
N LEU A 43 13.40 -0.07 2.06
CA LEU A 43 12.63 -1.28 2.31
C LEU A 43 13.07 -1.97 3.61
N LEU A 44 12.13 -2.13 4.54
CA LEU A 44 12.33 -2.89 5.77
C LEU A 44 11.86 -4.34 5.55
N ASP A 45 12.65 -5.14 4.82
CA ASP A 45 12.35 -6.55 4.51
C ASP A 45 13.21 -7.55 5.30
N ALA A 46 14.26 -7.10 5.97
CA ALA A 46 15.17 -7.94 6.74
C ALA A 46 14.82 -8.03 8.24
N GLY A 47 15.30 -9.10 8.88
CA GLY A 47 15.36 -9.21 10.35
C GLY A 47 14.03 -9.38 11.07
N TRP A 48 12.93 -9.62 10.35
CA TRP A 48 11.62 -9.78 10.95
C TRP A 48 11.50 -11.09 11.73
N SER A 49 10.83 -10.99 12.87
CA SER A 49 10.39 -12.12 13.67
C SER A 49 8.99 -11.84 14.19
N SER A 50 8.25 -12.88 14.54
CA SER A 50 6.88 -12.75 15.02
C SER A 50 6.54 -13.72 16.14
N ARG A 51 5.57 -13.35 16.98
CA ARG A 51 5.05 -14.14 18.10
C ARG A 51 3.53 -14.05 18.13
N ALA A 52 2.86 -15.19 18.10
CA ALA A 52 1.40 -15.25 18.23
C ALA A 52 0.96 -14.85 19.65
N ASP A 53 -0.16 -14.14 19.75
CA ASP A 53 -0.74 -13.67 21.01
C ASP A 53 -2.27 -13.93 21.06
N PRO A 54 -2.73 -15.18 20.88
CA PRO A 54 -4.16 -15.46 20.80
C PRO A 54 -4.93 -15.04 22.07
N ARG A 55 -4.25 -14.95 23.21
CA ARG A 55 -4.80 -14.54 24.51
C ARG A 55 -4.63 -13.05 24.83
N GLY A 56 -4.01 -12.26 23.95
CA GLY A 56 -3.86 -10.81 24.12
C GLY A 56 -2.99 -10.38 25.31
N VAL A 57 -2.04 -11.20 25.74
CA VAL A 57 -1.21 -10.97 26.93
C VAL A 57 0.03 -10.11 26.66
N GLY A 58 0.42 -9.94 25.39
CA GLY A 58 1.72 -9.38 25.03
C GLY A 58 1.97 -7.95 25.53
N LEU A 59 0.94 -7.12 25.65
CA LEU A 59 1.07 -5.77 26.21
C LEU A 59 1.39 -5.80 27.71
N ARG A 60 0.70 -6.65 28.47
CA ARG A 60 0.90 -6.84 29.91
C ARG A 60 2.27 -7.45 30.19
N GLU A 61 2.71 -8.38 29.35
CA GLU A 61 4.04 -8.98 29.43
C GLU A 61 5.17 -8.08 28.89
N GLY A 62 4.84 -6.94 28.31
CA GLY A 62 5.81 -5.94 27.87
C GLY A 62 6.51 -6.25 26.54
N TRP A 63 5.90 -7.01 25.63
CA TRP A 63 6.52 -7.40 24.35
C TRP A 63 6.77 -6.23 23.40
N GLN A 64 6.19 -5.06 23.66
CA GLN A 64 6.51 -3.79 22.99
C GLN A 64 7.86 -3.19 23.40
N ARG A 65 8.42 -3.61 24.54
CA ARG A 65 9.65 -3.01 25.10
C ARG A 65 10.90 -3.46 24.32
N PRO A 66 11.96 -2.62 24.29
CA PRO A 66 13.22 -2.96 23.65
C PRO A 66 13.80 -4.29 24.12
N GLY A 67 14.35 -5.09 23.20
CA GLY A 67 15.08 -6.32 23.54
C GLY A 67 14.23 -7.53 23.98
N ARG A 68 12.90 -7.40 24.13
CA ARG A 68 12.00 -8.52 24.48
C ARG A 68 11.75 -9.47 23.32
N ARG A 69 12.75 -10.32 23.02
CA ARG A 69 12.77 -11.24 21.87
C ARG A 69 12.31 -12.68 22.17
N ALA A 70 12.15 -13.04 23.44
CA ALA A 70 11.76 -14.39 23.84
C ALA A 70 10.44 -14.82 23.16
N GLY A 71 10.42 -16.02 22.57
CA GLY A 71 9.27 -16.59 21.88
C GLY A 71 8.97 -16.05 20.47
N PHE A 72 9.74 -15.07 19.98
CA PHE A 72 9.63 -14.62 18.59
C PHE A 72 10.35 -15.59 17.65
N ARG A 73 9.73 -15.93 16.52
CA ARG A 73 10.27 -16.81 15.48
C ARG A 73 10.48 -16.02 14.19
N ARG A 74 11.56 -16.29 13.45
CA ARG A 74 11.87 -15.57 12.20
C ARG A 74 10.74 -15.73 11.19
N VAL A 75 10.42 -14.65 10.49
CA VAL A 75 9.46 -14.60 9.38
C VAL A 75 9.97 -13.61 8.34
N SER A 76 9.52 -13.75 7.09
CA SER A 76 9.72 -12.71 6.07
C SER A 76 8.50 -11.82 6.03
N VAL A 77 8.67 -10.50 5.93
CA VAL A 77 7.57 -9.56 5.64
C VAL A 77 7.67 -9.18 4.16
N PRO A 78 6.57 -9.25 3.37
CA PRO A 78 5.18 -9.50 3.78
C PRO A 78 4.88 -10.89 4.36
N HIS A 79 3.99 -10.96 5.35
CA HIS A 79 3.63 -12.17 6.10
C HIS A 79 2.14 -12.23 6.43
N SER A 80 1.48 -13.33 6.06
CA SER A 80 0.16 -13.70 6.57
C SER A 80 0.29 -14.84 7.58
N PHE A 81 -0.09 -14.58 8.83
CA PHE A 81 0.16 -15.53 9.91
C PHE A 81 -0.82 -16.72 9.93
N ASN A 82 -1.92 -16.63 9.18
CA ASN A 82 -2.96 -17.65 9.07
C ASN A 82 -3.08 -18.17 7.62
N ALA A 83 -2.07 -17.97 6.76
CA ALA A 83 -2.10 -18.41 5.37
C ALA A 83 -2.39 -19.91 5.19
N ARG A 84 -1.85 -20.75 6.09
CA ARG A 84 -1.96 -22.21 6.04
C ARG A 84 -3.05 -22.79 6.92
N ASP A 85 -3.68 -21.97 7.76
CA ASP A 85 -4.77 -22.39 8.63
C ASP A 85 -6.10 -22.13 7.92
N ARG A 86 -6.72 -23.21 7.45
CA ARG A 86 -7.99 -23.19 6.68
C ARG A 86 -9.20 -23.56 7.53
N GLY A 87 -9.02 -23.66 8.85
CA GLY A 87 -10.12 -23.89 9.78
C GLY A 87 -10.87 -22.60 10.12
N ALA A 88 -11.99 -22.74 10.83
CA ALA A 88 -12.75 -21.59 11.32
C ALA A 88 -11.91 -20.66 12.22
N ASP A 89 -10.96 -21.20 12.99
CA ASP A 89 -10.00 -20.41 13.77
C ASP A 89 -9.04 -19.61 12.90
N GLY A 90 -8.53 -20.21 11.83
CA GLY A 90 -7.76 -19.53 10.80
C GLY A 90 -8.50 -18.32 10.24
N PHE A 91 -9.78 -18.48 9.91
CA PHE A 91 -10.62 -17.38 9.41
C PHE A 91 -10.88 -16.30 10.48
N ARG A 92 -11.19 -16.71 11.72
CA ARG A 92 -11.36 -15.77 12.85
C ARG A 92 -10.11 -14.95 13.12
N SER A 93 -8.94 -15.46 12.71
CA SER A 93 -7.65 -14.80 12.84
C SER A 93 -7.30 -14.57 14.32
N ARG A 94 -6.22 -13.84 14.59
CA ARG A 94 -5.69 -13.66 15.95
C ARG A 94 -4.91 -12.35 16.09
N VAL A 95 -4.41 -12.12 17.30
CA VAL A 95 -3.37 -11.13 17.54
C VAL A 95 -2.00 -11.76 17.30
N GLN A 96 -1.11 -11.04 16.63
CA GLN A 96 0.27 -11.42 16.40
C GLN A 96 1.18 -10.21 16.49
N TRP A 97 2.33 -10.39 17.13
CA TRP A 97 3.36 -9.37 17.24
C TRP A 97 4.44 -9.62 16.20
N TYR A 98 4.97 -8.54 15.64
CA TYR A 98 6.10 -8.52 14.73
C TYR A 98 7.19 -7.63 15.31
N ARG A 99 8.45 -7.99 15.05
CA ARG A 99 9.63 -7.26 15.53
C ARG A 99 10.70 -7.28 14.46
N THR A 100 11.31 -6.13 14.19
CA THR A 100 12.54 -6.02 13.41
C THR A 100 13.45 -4.95 14.00
N SER A 101 14.73 -4.98 13.63
CA SER A 101 15.72 -3.97 13.98
C SER A 101 16.35 -3.40 12.72
N PHE A 102 16.62 -2.10 12.72
CA PHE A 102 17.20 -1.41 11.57
C PHE A 102 18.06 -0.22 12.01
N ARG A 103 18.98 0.21 11.14
CA ARG A 103 19.66 1.50 11.23
C ARG A 103 19.04 2.47 10.26
N VAL A 104 19.00 3.74 10.63
CA VAL A 104 18.52 4.80 9.71
C VAL A 104 19.61 5.02 8.66
N PRO A 105 19.27 5.07 7.36
CA PRO A 105 20.21 5.46 6.32
C PRO A 105 20.88 6.81 6.63
N ALA A 106 22.12 6.98 6.19
CA ALA A 106 22.86 8.20 6.43
C ALA A 106 22.19 9.43 5.78
N GLY A 107 22.35 10.60 6.41
CA GLY A 107 21.91 11.89 5.88
C GLY A 107 20.54 12.38 6.37
N GLY A 108 20.32 13.70 6.23
CA GLY A 108 19.07 14.39 6.57
C GLY A 108 18.79 14.51 8.07
N SER A 109 17.66 15.13 8.40
CA SER A 109 17.17 15.22 9.78
C SER A 109 16.34 13.99 10.14
N LEU A 110 16.43 13.52 11.40
CA LEU A 110 15.61 12.40 11.86
C LEU A 110 14.10 12.72 11.79
N ALA A 111 13.73 13.99 11.88
CA ALA A 111 12.34 14.45 11.81
C ALA A 111 11.70 14.29 10.42
N GLN A 112 12.49 14.07 9.36
CA GLN A 112 12.02 13.87 7.99
C GLN A 112 11.53 12.44 7.74
N TRP A 113 11.85 11.49 8.62
CA TRP A 113 11.53 10.08 8.38
C TRP A 113 10.10 9.72 8.80
N ARG A 114 9.47 8.84 8.03
CA ARG A 114 8.15 8.26 8.29
C ARG A 114 8.23 6.73 8.21
N LEU A 115 7.46 6.05 9.04
CA LEU A 115 7.19 4.62 8.85
C LEU A 115 5.99 4.51 7.93
N ARG A 116 6.16 3.87 6.78
CA ARG A 116 5.11 3.66 5.79
C ARG A 116 4.80 2.18 5.70
N PHE A 117 3.55 1.80 5.94
CA PHE A 117 3.08 0.43 5.79
C PHE A 117 2.17 0.38 4.58
N GLU A 118 2.44 -0.49 3.62
CA GLU A 118 1.58 -0.64 2.44
C GLU A 118 0.27 -1.37 2.76
N SER A 119 0.31 -2.32 3.69
CA SER A 119 -0.91 -2.95 4.21
C SER A 119 -0.65 -3.76 5.48
N VAL A 120 -1.48 -3.55 6.50
CA VAL A 120 -1.55 -4.40 7.69
C VAL A 120 -2.99 -4.77 7.93
N ASN A 121 -3.37 -6.05 7.86
CA ASN A 121 -4.74 -6.47 8.12
C ASN A 121 -4.88 -6.98 9.58
N ARG A 122 -5.57 -6.30 10.50
CA ARG A 122 -6.39 -5.08 10.29
C ARG A 122 -6.03 -3.92 11.19
N ARG A 123 -5.82 -4.18 12.48
CA ARG A 123 -5.52 -3.13 13.46
C ARG A 123 -4.05 -3.23 13.84
N ALA A 124 -3.29 -2.19 13.55
CA ALA A 124 -1.87 -2.11 13.83
C ALA A 124 -1.62 -1.14 14.98
N GLN A 125 -0.96 -1.59 16.05
CA GLN A 125 -0.35 -0.70 17.05
C GLN A 125 1.16 -0.76 16.85
N VAL A 126 1.77 0.39 16.57
CA VAL A 126 3.18 0.48 16.16
C VAL A 126 4.00 1.14 17.26
N TYR A 127 5.11 0.51 17.61
CA TYR A 127 6.05 0.95 18.63
C TYR A 127 7.44 1.09 18.02
N LEU A 128 8.08 2.21 18.26
CA LEU A 128 9.48 2.47 17.89
C LEU A 128 10.27 2.65 19.19
N ASN A 129 11.30 1.82 19.40
CA ASN A 129 12.15 1.87 20.58
C ASN A 129 11.36 1.84 21.90
N GLY A 130 10.29 1.05 21.96
CA GLY A 130 9.40 0.93 23.13
C GLY A 130 8.29 1.97 23.23
N ARG A 131 8.34 3.05 22.44
CA ARG A 131 7.32 4.11 22.44
C ARG A 131 6.29 3.86 21.36
N ARG A 132 4.99 3.93 21.71
CA ARG A 132 3.91 3.88 20.71
C ARG A 132 3.99 5.11 19.81
N VAL A 133 4.09 4.90 18.50
CA VAL A 133 4.16 5.97 17.48
C VAL A 133 2.88 6.11 16.67
N GLY A 134 1.98 5.13 16.72
CA GLY A 134 0.69 5.27 16.08
C GLY A 134 -0.24 4.06 16.19
N TYR A 135 -1.41 4.22 15.57
CA TYR A 135 -2.40 3.19 15.36
C TYR A 135 -2.98 3.33 13.96
N HIS A 136 -3.26 2.20 13.32
CA HIS A 136 -4.01 2.15 12.07
C HIS A 136 -5.07 1.06 12.15
N GLU A 137 -6.19 1.32 11.51
CA GLU A 137 -7.25 0.34 11.27
C GLU A 137 -7.60 0.38 9.79
N GLY A 138 -7.58 -0.78 9.14
CA GLY A 138 -7.84 -0.90 7.72
C GLY A 138 -6.97 -1.95 7.05
N ALA A 139 -7.31 -2.29 5.82
CA ALA A 139 -6.50 -3.15 4.96
C ALA A 139 -6.39 -2.54 3.57
N HIS A 140 -5.49 -3.09 2.75
CA HIS A 140 -5.30 -2.78 1.31
C HIS A 140 -4.78 -1.39 0.93
N LEU A 141 -4.89 -0.39 1.81
CA LEU A 141 -4.40 0.96 1.58
C LEU A 141 -3.23 1.30 2.52
N PRO A 142 -2.26 2.11 2.05
CA PRO A 142 -1.10 2.47 2.85
C PRO A 142 -1.43 3.45 3.97
N PHE A 143 -0.59 3.48 4.99
CA PHE A 143 -0.59 4.52 6.01
C PHE A 143 0.81 4.88 6.46
N GLU A 144 0.98 6.11 6.90
CA GLU A 144 2.26 6.63 7.38
C GLU A 144 2.16 7.10 8.83
N LEU A 145 3.22 6.83 9.59
CA LEU A 145 3.36 7.24 10.99
C LEU A 145 4.63 8.06 11.20
N PRO A 146 4.61 9.04 12.12
CA PRO A 146 5.82 9.76 12.50
C PRO A 146 6.81 8.82 13.21
N THR A 147 8.09 9.14 13.12
CA THR A 147 9.20 8.35 13.72
C THR A 147 9.67 8.96 15.05
N ARG A 148 8.73 9.30 15.95
CA ARG A 148 9.08 9.90 17.25
C ARG A 148 9.96 8.93 18.07
N GLY A 149 11.15 9.35 18.45
CA GLY A 149 12.12 8.53 19.20
C GLY A 149 13.06 7.70 18.33
N LEU A 150 13.11 7.96 17.02
CA LEU A 150 14.10 7.42 16.09
C LEU A 150 15.52 7.84 16.50
N ARG A 151 16.48 6.95 16.30
CA ARG A 151 17.91 7.12 16.63
C ARG A 151 18.75 6.94 15.36
N ARG A 152 19.96 7.50 15.32
CA ARG A 152 20.90 7.27 14.20
C ARG A 152 21.45 5.84 14.19
N GLY A 153 21.71 5.29 15.38
CA GLY A 153 22.16 3.92 15.54
C GLY A 153 21.02 2.91 15.41
N ASP A 154 21.08 1.87 16.23
CA ASP A 154 20.09 0.79 16.18
C ASP A 154 18.72 1.26 16.66
N ASN A 155 17.70 0.90 15.88
CA ASN A 155 16.31 1.07 16.21
C ASN A 155 15.60 -0.27 16.21
N GLU A 156 14.54 -0.36 17.00
CA GLU A 156 13.65 -1.51 17.02
C GLU A 156 12.22 -1.08 16.74
N LEU A 157 11.64 -1.73 15.73
CA LEU A 157 10.24 -1.59 15.36
C LEU A 157 9.48 -2.81 15.86
N VAL A 158 8.43 -2.57 16.64
CA VAL A 158 7.49 -3.61 17.09
C VAL A 158 6.10 -3.25 16.63
N VAL A 159 5.39 -4.22 16.05
CA VAL A 159 4.03 -4.04 15.52
C VAL A 159 3.12 -5.11 16.12
N ARG A 160 2.11 -4.69 16.86
CA ARG A 160 1.01 -5.57 17.27
C ARG A 160 -0.07 -5.51 16.22
N VAL A 161 -0.36 -6.64 15.57
CA VAL A 161 -1.41 -6.78 14.56
C VAL A 161 -2.56 -7.58 15.16
N ASP A 162 -3.77 -7.01 15.13
CA ASP A 162 -5.01 -7.71 15.45
C ASP A 162 -5.80 -7.92 14.16
N GLY A 163 -5.84 -9.17 13.69
CA GLY A 163 -6.52 -9.56 12.46
C GLY A 163 -7.97 -10.03 12.65
N ARG A 164 -8.49 -10.00 13.88
CA ARG A 164 -9.84 -10.49 14.17
C ARG A 164 -10.91 -9.55 13.61
N LEU A 165 -11.93 -10.12 12.98
CA LEU A 165 -13.04 -9.34 12.40
C LEU A 165 -14.04 -8.90 13.47
N THR A 166 -14.65 -7.73 13.25
CA THR A 166 -15.83 -7.27 14.00
C THR A 166 -17.05 -7.13 13.08
N ARG A 167 -18.20 -6.73 13.62
CA ARG A 167 -19.41 -6.45 12.83
C ARG A 167 -19.38 -5.08 12.13
N THR A 168 -18.44 -4.22 12.51
CA THR A 168 -18.30 -2.83 12.03
C THR A 168 -17.03 -2.65 11.20
N ASP A 169 -16.64 -3.72 10.54
CA ASP A 169 -15.41 -3.90 9.78
C ASP A 169 -15.78 -4.02 8.29
N LEU A 170 -14.85 -3.71 7.38
CA LEU A 170 -15.06 -3.87 5.93
C LEU A 170 -14.18 -4.99 5.35
N PRO A 171 -14.74 -6.11 4.86
CA PRO A 171 -16.15 -6.50 4.95
C PRO A 171 -16.53 -6.97 6.37
N PRO A 172 -17.83 -6.97 6.73
CA PRO A 172 -18.31 -7.50 8.00
C PRO A 172 -18.56 -9.01 7.87
N ALA A 173 -17.57 -9.85 8.23
CA ALA A 173 -17.70 -11.30 8.12
C ALA A 173 -17.39 -12.01 9.46
N PRO A 174 -18.40 -12.37 10.27
CA PRO A 174 -18.18 -13.12 11.51
C PRO A 174 -17.88 -14.61 11.29
N ARG A 175 -18.01 -15.10 10.05
CA ARG A 175 -17.83 -16.49 9.64
C ARG A 175 -17.27 -16.56 8.21
N PRO A 176 -16.65 -17.67 7.77
CA PRO A 176 -16.09 -17.80 6.43
C PRO A 176 -17.13 -17.53 5.35
N GLN A 177 -16.91 -16.50 4.52
CA GLN A 177 -17.74 -16.17 3.35
C GLN A 177 -16.97 -15.23 2.41
N GLY A 178 -17.22 -15.31 1.11
CA GLY A 178 -16.54 -14.48 0.11
C GLY A 178 -15.07 -14.88 -0.02
N TRP A 179 -14.18 -14.14 0.65
CA TRP A 179 -12.73 -14.41 0.67
C TRP A 179 -12.18 -14.62 2.07
N TRP A 180 -11.01 -15.25 2.15
CA TRP A 180 -10.39 -15.59 3.42
C TRP A 180 -9.84 -14.35 4.16
N ASN A 181 -10.08 -14.28 5.48
CA ASN A 181 -9.58 -13.19 6.31
C ASN A 181 -8.11 -13.39 6.71
N HIS A 182 -7.19 -13.08 5.80
CA HIS A 182 -5.76 -13.16 6.09
C HIS A 182 -5.29 -12.02 6.98
N GLY A 183 -4.76 -12.32 8.17
CA GLY A 183 -4.19 -11.34 9.10
C GLY A 183 -2.66 -11.26 8.99
N GLY A 184 -2.10 -10.08 9.25
CA GLY A 184 -0.66 -9.86 9.27
C GLY A 184 -0.21 -8.54 8.63
N ILE A 185 1.11 -8.42 8.41
CA ILE A 185 1.70 -7.33 7.63
C ILE A 185 1.74 -7.83 6.19
N LEU A 186 0.68 -7.56 5.42
CA LEU A 186 0.39 -8.24 4.15
C LEU A 186 1.08 -7.63 2.93
N ARG A 187 1.55 -6.39 3.06
CA ARG A 187 2.40 -5.73 2.08
C ARG A 187 3.58 -5.10 2.81
N GLU A 188 4.54 -4.60 2.04
CA GLU A 188 5.83 -4.19 2.55
C GLU A 188 5.78 -2.98 3.49
N VAL A 189 6.89 -2.80 4.22
CA VAL A 189 7.09 -1.69 5.14
C VAL A 189 8.30 -0.91 4.66
N TYR A 190 8.17 0.41 4.59
CA TYR A 190 9.25 1.31 4.25
C TYR A 190 9.57 2.25 5.41
N LEU A 191 10.85 2.58 5.55
CA LEU A 191 11.26 3.84 6.16
C LEU A 191 11.33 4.88 5.03
N ARG A 192 10.40 5.84 4.99
CA ARG A 192 10.30 6.85 3.94
C ARG A 192 10.91 8.17 4.39
N ARG A 193 11.73 8.80 3.56
CA ARG A 193 12.26 10.15 3.77
C ARG A 193 11.35 11.19 3.10
N ALA A 194 10.69 12.03 3.90
CA ALA A 194 9.75 13.05 3.41
C ALA A 194 10.42 14.37 2.96
N GLY A 195 11.71 14.59 3.27
CA GLY A 195 12.40 15.84 2.95
C GLY A 195 11.83 17.07 3.68
N ASP A 196 12.30 18.26 3.30
CA ASP A 196 11.82 19.55 3.81
C ASP A 196 10.50 19.99 3.17
N LEU A 197 10.34 19.68 1.88
CA LEU A 197 9.06 19.69 1.17
C LEU A 197 8.69 18.24 0.88
N ASP A 198 7.47 17.85 1.26
CA ASP A 198 6.94 16.49 1.12
C ASP A 198 5.78 16.44 0.12
N LEU A 199 5.99 15.82 -1.03
CA LEU A 199 5.10 15.69 -2.16
C LEU A 199 4.49 14.29 -2.16
N ALA A 200 3.45 14.15 -1.36
CA ALA A 200 2.81 12.86 -1.05
C ALA A 200 1.62 12.52 -1.95
N ASP A 201 1.18 13.47 -2.79
CA ASP A 201 0.03 13.31 -3.69
C ASP A 201 0.33 13.90 -5.08
N LEU A 202 0.00 13.15 -6.14
CA LEU A 202 0.14 13.55 -7.54
C LEU A 202 -1.11 13.11 -8.32
N ASP A 203 -1.78 14.05 -8.97
CA ASP A 203 -2.92 13.85 -9.87
C ASP A 203 -2.49 14.26 -11.28
N LEU A 204 -2.52 13.30 -12.20
CA LEU A 204 -2.21 13.52 -13.60
C LEU A 204 -3.47 13.32 -14.43
N ARG A 205 -3.88 14.36 -15.16
CA ARG A 205 -5.06 14.31 -16.04
C ARG A 205 -4.62 14.50 -17.49
N PRO A 206 -4.25 13.42 -18.18
CA PRO A 206 -3.94 13.47 -19.60
C PRO A 206 -5.21 13.65 -20.44
N ALA A 207 -5.08 14.36 -21.55
CA ALA A 207 -6.03 14.37 -22.65
C ALA A 207 -5.35 13.83 -23.91
N ASN A 208 -6.10 13.19 -24.80
CA ASN A 208 -5.57 12.58 -26.03
C ASN A 208 -4.85 13.59 -26.97
N SER A 209 -5.04 14.90 -26.77
CA SER A 209 -4.28 15.96 -27.44
C SER A 209 -2.83 16.12 -26.97
N GLY A 210 -2.41 15.38 -25.93
CA GLY A 210 -1.08 15.47 -25.33
C GLY A 210 -0.99 16.47 -24.17
N ARG A 211 -2.07 17.21 -23.92
CA ARG A 211 -2.19 18.08 -22.75
C ARG A 211 -2.22 17.22 -21.48
N VAL A 212 -1.36 17.53 -20.50
CA VAL A 212 -1.36 16.90 -19.18
C VAL A 212 -1.54 17.97 -18.13
N GLU A 213 -2.65 17.94 -17.42
CA GLU A 213 -2.81 18.73 -16.20
C GLU A 213 -2.13 18.00 -15.04
N VAL A 214 -1.23 18.70 -14.36
CA VAL A 214 -0.47 18.18 -13.23
C VAL A 214 -0.92 18.92 -11.98
N ARG A 215 -1.50 18.19 -11.04
CA ARG A 215 -1.84 18.70 -9.71
C ARG A 215 -1.11 17.93 -8.63
N ALA A 216 -0.51 18.61 -7.66
CA ALA A 216 0.13 17.94 -6.54
C ALA A 216 -0.04 18.75 -5.24
N VAL A 217 -0.06 18.03 -4.11
CA VAL A 217 -0.07 18.65 -2.78
C VAL A 217 1.31 18.50 -2.16
N VAL A 218 1.89 19.63 -1.76
CA VAL A 218 3.23 19.69 -1.18
C VAL A 218 3.15 20.17 0.25
N ARG A 219 3.69 19.42 1.20
CA ARG A 219 3.70 19.79 2.61
C ARG A 219 5.08 20.34 2.98
N ASN A 220 5.14 21.57 3.47
CA ASN A 220 6.35 22.08 4.09
C ASN A 220 6.51 21.51 5.51
N THR A 221 7.59 20.75 5.74
CA THR A 221 7.87 20.09 7.01
C THR A 221 8.80 20.91 7.91
N THR A 222 9.11 22.15 7.53
CA THR A 222 10.01 23.05 8.25
C THR A 222 9.25 24.20 8.92
N SER A 223 9.96 24.98 9.74
CA SER A 223 9.43 26.19 10.41
C SER A 223 9.68 27.47 9.63
N ARG A 224 10.17 27.39 8.39
CA ARG A 224 10.38 28.56 7.50
C ARG A 224 9.64 28.38 6.19
N ALA A 225 9.33 29.47 5.51
CA ALA A 225 8.84 29.41 4.14
C ALA A 225 9.94 28.85 3.22
N LEU A 226 9.56 28.06 2.21
CA LEU A 226 10.48 27.45 1.25
C LEU A 226 10.00 27.70 -0.19
N PRO A 227 10.89 27.98 -1.14
CA PRO A 227 10.51 28.13 -2.54
C PRO A 227 10.02 26.79 -3.12
N LEU A 228 9.00 26.86 -3.97
CA LEU A 228 8.40 25.72 -4.65
C LEU A 228 8.75 25.73 -6.14
N ASP A 229 10.03 25.60 -6.45
CA ASP A 229 10.47 25.41 -7.84
C ASP A 229 10.52 23.91 -8.14
N TYR A 230 10.02 23.52 -9.31
CA TYR A 230 9.89 22.12 -9.67
C TYR A 230 10.03 21.88 -11.17
N THR A 231 10.36 20.65 -11.54
CA THR A 231 10.40 20.19 -12.92
C THR A 231 9.39 19.08 -13.07
N VAL A 232 8.57 19.15 -14.13
CA VAL A 232 7.78 18.01 -14.60
C VAL A 232 8.57 17.34 -15.72
N GLU A 233 8.86 16.06 -15.58
CA GLU A 233 9.49 15.25 -16.63
C GLU A 233 8.51 14.18 -17.09
N VAL A 234 8.31 14.04 -18.40
CA VAL A 234 7.49 12.99 -18.98
C VAL A 234 8.35 12.15 -19.91
N THR A 235 8.55 10.88 -19.56
CA THR A 235 9.36 9.93 -20.33
C THR A 235 8.46 8.87 -20.94
N GLY A 236 8.52 8.66 -22.25
CA GLY A 236 7.74 7.62 -22.93
C GLY A 236 8.42 7.14 -24.23
N PRO A 237 7.66 6.55 -25.18
CA PRO A 237 8.22 5.99 -26.40
C PRO A 237 9.03 6.98 -27.25
N GLY A 238 8.70 8.28 -27.20
CA GLY A 238 9.41 9.35 -27.90
C GLY A 238 10.58 9.99 -27.13
N GLY A 239 11.01 9.40 -26.01
CA GLY A 239 12.05 9.96 -25.13
C GLY A 239 11.50 10.80 -23.98
N THR A 240 12.37 11.60 -23.37
CA THR A 240 12.06 12.44 -22.19
C THR A 240 11.84 13.90 -22.58
N GLN A 241 10.71 14.46 -22.14
CA GLN A 241 10.40 15.89 -22.21
C GLN A 241 10.44 16.48 -20.81
N SER A 242 11.02 17.67 -20.64
CA SER A 242 11.27 18.30 -19.34
C SER A 242 10.75 19.74 -19.32
N PHE A 243 9.99 20.06 -18.27
CA PHE A 243 9.29 21.34 -18.11
C PHE A 243 9.69 21.96 -16.75
N PRO A 244 10.69 22.85 -16.70
CA PRO A 244 11.04 23.58 -15.48
C PRO A 244 10.01 24.67 -15.20
N LEU A 245 9.56 24.76 -13.95
CA LEU A 245 8.45 25.61 -13.50
C LEU A 245 8.76 26.26 -12.15
N GLN A 246 8.14 27.42 -11.93
CA GLN A 246 8.24 28.19 -10.68
C GLN A 246 6.87 28.20 -9.99
N GLY A 247 6.79 27.70 -8.77
CA GLY A 247 5.55 27.56 -7.98
C GLY A 247 5.45 28.53 -6.80
N GLY A 248 6.29 29.56 -6.73
CA GLY A 248 6.30 30.54 -5.66
C GLY A 248 6.93 29.99 -4.37
N SER A 249 6.21 30.06 -3.25
CA SER A 249 6.69 29.55 -1.97
C SER A 249 5.60 28.87 -1.15
N VAL A 250 5.99 27.90 -0.32
CA VAL A 250 5.11 27.25 0.65
C VAL A 250 5.45 27.75 2.04
N GLY A 251 4.46 28.33 2.73
CA GLY A 251 4.60 28.80 4.10
C GLY A 251 5.05 27.72 5.09
N PRO A 252 5.57 28.12 6.26
CA PRO A 252 6.05 27.19 7.27
C PRO A 252 4.92 26.27 7.75
N ARG A 253 5.20 24.96 7.85
CA ARG A 253 4.20 23.94 8.26
C ARG A 253 2.90 23.93 7.45
N ALA A 254 2.88 24.56 6.27
CA ALA A 254 1.70 24.71 5.43
C ALA A 254 1.64 23.66 4.31
N LEU A 255 0.49 23.63 3.63
CA LEU A 255 0.33 22.93 2.36
C LEU A 255 0.43 23.94 1.22
N GLY A 256 1.25 23.62 0.22
CA GLY A 256 1.28 24.25 -1.08
C GLY A 256 0.60 23.37 -2.12
N ARG A 257 0.27 23.96 -3.27
CA ARG A 257 -0.31 23.27 -4.42
C ARG A 257 0.53 23.54 -5.64
N ILE A 258 0.75 22.48 -6.42
CA ILE A 258 1.20 22.58 -7.80
C ILE A 258 -0.05 22.40 -8.65
N GLU A 259 -0.31 23.35 -9.54
CA GLU A 259 -1.38 23.29 -10.54
C GLU A 259 -0.80 23.86 -11.83
N THR A 260 -0.44 22.98 -12.77
CA THR A 260 0.19 23.37 -14.02
C THR A 260 -0.28 22.49 -15.16
N THR A 261 0.01 22.91 -16.39
CA THR A 261 -0.28 22.14 -17.59
C THR A 261 0.99 22.05 -18.41
N VAL A 262 1.32 20.84 -18.85
CA VAL A 262 2.41 20.59 -19.79
C VAL A 262 1.85 19.97 -21.07
N GLN A 263 2.55 20.15 -22.19
CA GLN A 263 2.15 19.64 -23.50
C GLN A 263 3.15 18.59 -23.96
N VAL A 264 2.70 17.35 -24.09
CA VAL A 264 3.46 16.26 -24.70
C VAL A 264 3.14 16.25 -26.20
N ALA A 265 4.16 16.37 -27.04
CA ALA A 265 3.96 16.33 -28.49
C ALA A 265 3.52 14.92 -28.95
N SER A 266 2.48 14.85 -29.79
CA SER A 266 2.00 13.65 -30.48
C SER A 266 1.96 12.39 -29.60
N PRO A 267 1.14 12.36 -28.53
CA PRO A 267 1.13 11.23 -27.61
C PRO A 267 0.64 9.95 -28.30
N GLN A 268 1.28 8.82 -27.97
CA GLN A 268 0.74 7.51 -28.30
C GLN A 268 -0.31 7.13 -27.26
N LEU A 269 -1.51 6.76 -27.72
CA LEU A 269 -2.63 6.46 -26.84
C LEU A 269 -2.49 5.07 -26.21
N TRP A 270 -2.94 4.93 -24.97
CA TRP A 270 -3.05 3.66 -24.26
C TRP A 270 -4.36 2.96 -24.64
N SER A 271 -4.26 1.67 -24.96
CA SER A 271 -5.37 0.72 -25.04
C SER A 271 -4.90 -0.68 -24.62
N PRO A 272 -5.81 -1.65 -24.42
CA PRO A 272 -5.44 -3.05 -24.21
C PRO A 272 -4.47 -3.62 -25.26
N GLU A 273 -4.69 -3.27 -26.53
CA GLU A 273 -3.89 -3.74 -27.67
C GLU A 273 -2.58 -2.97 -27.82
N GLN A 274 -2.57 -1.70 -27.40
CA GLN A 274 -1.43 -0.80 -27.48
C GLN A 274 -1.22 -0.12 -26.12
N PRO A 275 -0.63 -0.83 -25.13
CA PRO A 275 -0.45 -0.31 -23.77
C PRO A 275 0.71 0.69 -23.71
N ASN A 276 0.62 1.79 -24.46
CA ASN A 276 1.61 2.84 -24.49
C ASN A 276 1.62 3.58 -23.15
N LEU A 277 2.75 3.50 -22.45
CA LEU A 277 2.92 4.08 -21.13
C LEU A 277 4.02 5.14 -21.12
N TYR A 278 3.79 6.12 -20.26
CA TYR A 278 4.73 7.17 -19.92
C TYR A 278 5.00 7.11 -18.41
N GLU A 279 6.16 7.60 -18.01
CA GLU A 279 6.50 7.90 -16.62
C GLU A 279 6.52 9.41 -16.47
N ALA A 280 5.65 9.94 -15.61
CA ALA A 280 5.66 11.34 -15.22
C ALA A 280 6.34 11.50 -13.86
N ARG A 281 7.33 12.39 -13.76
CA ARG A 281 8.03 12.73 -12.53
C ARG A 281 7.84 14.20 -12.21
N VAL A 282 7.53 14.49 -10.95
CA VAL A 282 7.60 15.86 -10.40
C VAL A 282 8.78 15.91 -9.46
N ARG A 283 9.81 16.67 -9.84
CA ARG A 283 11.03 16.87 -9.06
C ARG A 283 11.02 18.27 -8.46
N LEU A 284 11.04 18.36 -7.13
CA LEU A 284 11.23 19.62 -6.43
C LEU A 284 12.72 20.01 -6.44
N ARG A 285 13.03 21.31 -6.42
CA ARG A 285 14.41 21.81 -6.25
C ARG A 285 15.06 21.31 -4.95
N SER A 286 14.25 21.02 -3.93
CA SER A 286 14.71 20.41 -2.67
C SER A 286 15.30 19.00 -2.85
N GLY A 287 15.14 18.41 -4.03
CA GLY A 287 15.65 17.08 -4.40
C GLY A 287 14.61 15.97 -4.29
N GLN A 288 13.45 16.22 -3.68
CA GLN A 288 12.38 15.22 -3.62
C GLN A 288 11.76 14.99 -4.99
N VAL A 289 11.54 13.72 -5.32
CA VAL A 289 10.84 13.28 -6.53
C VAL A 289 9.60 12.47 -6.16
N THR A 290 8.49 12.71 -6.85
CA THR A 290 7.40 11.74 -6.93
C THR A 290 7.21 11.33 -8.38
N SER A 291 6.93 10.06 -8.61
CA SER A 291 6.72 9.52 -9.96
C SER A 291 5.35 8.87 -10.04
N SER A 292 4.80 8.78 -11.25
CA SER A 292 3.60 7.98 -11.51
C SER A 292 3.58 7.50 -12.95
N THR A 293 2.98 6.33 -13.17
CA THR A 293 2.54 5.92 -14.51
C THR A 293 1.57 6.96 -15.07
N LEU A 294 1.67 7.19 -16.38
CA LEU A 294 0.79 8.03 -17.18
C LEU A 294 0.45 7.27 -18.48
N GLY A 295 -0.81 7.34 -18.92
CA GLY A 295 -1.24 6.83 -20.21
C GLY A 295 -2.30 7.74 -20.81
N PHE A 296 -2.13 8.13 -22.06
CA PHE A 296 -3.08 8.99 -22.76
C PHE A 296 -4.25 8.15 -23.25
N ARG A 297 -5.42 8.35 -22.66
CA ARG A 297 -6.64 7.69 -23.06
C ARG A 297 -7.84 8.54 -22.68
N GLU A 298 -9.00 8.18 -23.22
CA GLU A 298 -10.28 8.72 -22.78
C GLU A 298 -11.31 7.61 -22.60
N TRP A 299 -12.02 7.60 -21.46
CA TRP A 299 -13.24 6.82 -21.28
C TRP A 299 -14.45 7.71 -21.44
N THR A 300 -15.38 7.31 -22.30
CA THR A 300 -16.66 8.01 -22.47
C THR A 300 -17.81 7.01 -22.56
N ARG A 301 -19.03 7.55 -22.69
CA ARG A 301 -20.23 6.81 -23.03
C ARG A 301 -20.90 7.49 -24.20
N ASP A 302 -21.40 6.72 -25.16
CA ASP A 302 -22.25 7.26 -26.22
C ASP A 302 -23.71 7.45 -25.76
N GLY A 303 -24.55 7.92 -26.68
CA GLY A 303 -25.98 8.15 -26.43
C GLY A 303 -26.76 6.88 -26.08
N GLU A 304 -26.25 5.71 -26.48
CA GLU A 304 -26.84 4.39 -26.18
C GLU A 304 -26.30 3.78 -24.87
N GLY A 305 -25.35 4.45 -24.20
CA GLY A 305 -24.76 4.01 -22.94
C GLY A 305 -23.65 2.97 -23.08
N ARG A 306 -23.15 2.70 -24.30
CA ARG A 306 -21.96 1.86 -24.51
C ARG A 306 -20.73 2.60 -24.01
N VAL A 307 -19.85 1.87 -23.33
CA VAL A 307 -18.56 2.43 -22.89
C VAL A 307 -17.64 2.52 -24.10
N LEU A 308 -17.00 3.68 -24.29
CA LEU A 308 -16.02 3.90 -25.33
C LEU A 308 -14.63 4.08 -24.72
N LEU A 309 -13.61 3.59 -25.41
CA LEU A 309 -12.20 3.91 -25.18
C LEU A 309 -11.65 4.65 -26.40
N ASN A 310 -11.15 5.86 -26.22
CA ASN A 310 -10.62 6.69 -27.31
C ASN A 310 -11.63 6.85 -28.47
N GLY A 311 -12.91 7.03 -28.14
CA GLY A 311 -14.01 7.18 -29.10
C GLY A 311 -14.48 5.89 -29.77
N ARG A 312 -13.95 4.71 -29.42
CA ARG A 312 -14.34 3.43 -30.01
C ARG A 312 -15.10 2.56 -29.00
N PRO A 313 -16.20 1.88 -29.40
CA PRO A 313 -16.91 0.94 -28.53
C PRO A 313 -15.98 -0.11 -27.96
N LEU A 314 -16.06 -0.30 -26.65
CA LEU A 314 -15.22 -1.21 -25.91
C LEU A 314 -15.89 -2.58 -25.78
N SER A 315 -15.18 -3.64 -26.15
CA SER A 315 -15.58 -5.03 -25.93
C SER A 315 -14.48 -5.73 -25.14
N LEU A 316 -14.81 -6.21 -23.95
CA LEU A 316 -13.83 -6.80 -23.02
C LEU A 316 -14.22 -8.22 -22.62
N ARG A 317 -13.22 -9.07 -22.44
CA ARG A 317 -13.28 -10.42 -21.89
C ARG A 317 -12.78 -10.37 -20.45
N GLY A 318 -13.71 -10.46 -19.51
CA GLY A 318 -13.43 -10.34 -18.08
C GLY A 318 -13.08 -11.66 -17.40
N ALA A 319 -12.10 -11.63 -16.50
CA ALA A 319 -11.86 -12.68 -15.49
C ALA A 319 -11.57 -12.05 -14.12
N SER A 320 -12.15 -12.59 -13.04
CA SER A 320 -11.92 -12.10 -11.68
C SER A 320 -10.82 -12.88 -10.97
N PHE A 321 -10.18 -12.25 -9.99
CA PHE A 321 -9.17 -12.90 -9.14
C PHE A 321 -9.28 -12.42 -7.69
N HIS A 322 -8.54 -13.08 -6.81
CA HIS A 322 -8.19 -12.58 -5.49
C HIS A 322 -6.68 -12.58 -5.34
N GLU A 323 -6.11 -11.55 -4.72
CA GLU A 323 -4.66 -11.48 -4.41
C GLU A 323 -4.27 -12.50 -3.34
N GLN A 324 -4.23 -13.80 -3.69
CA GLN A 324 -3.89 -14.86 -2.76
C GLN A 324 -3.17 -16.05 -3.39
N THR A 325 -2.38 -16.75 -2.56
CA THR A 325 -1.90 -18.10 -2.84
C THR A 325 -2.21 -19.04 -1.68
N ARG A 326 -2.23 -20.34 -1.97
CA ARG A 326 -2.44 -21.39 -0.95
C ARG A 326 -1.43 -21.33 0.19
N SER A 327 -0.19 -20.92 -0.06
CA SER A 327 0.90 -20.97 0.91
C SER A 327 1.16 -19.64 1.63
N ARG A 328 0.83 -18.50 1.02
CA ARG A 328 1.10 -17.15 1.56
C ARG A 328 -0.14 -16.33 1.88
N GLY A 329 -1.34 -16.81 1.55
CA GLY A 329 -2.55 -15.99 1.65
C GLY A 329 -2.36 -14.70 0.86
N HIS A 330 -2.72 -13.56 1.45
CA HIS A 330 -2.57 -12.23 0.84
C HIS A 330 -1.13 -11.66 0.85
N ALA A 331 -0.15 -12.34 1.44
CA ALA A 331 1.24 -11.87 1.51
C ALA A 331 2.03 -12.25 0.23
N LEU A 332 1.61 -11.67 -0.91
CA LEU A 332 2.13 -12.04 -2.22
C LEU A 332 3.54 -11.49 -2.50
N THR A 333 4.36 -12.32 -3.15
CA THR A 333 5.64 -11.90 -3.72
C THR A 333 5.46 -11.25 -5.11
N ALA A 334 6.53 -10.66 -5.65
CA ALA A 334 6.53 -10.17 -7.02
C ALA A 334 6.24 -11.29 -8.04
N GLY A 335 6.78 -12.49 -7.82
CA GLY A 335 6.51 -13.67 -8.66
C GLY A 335 5.06 -14.12 -8.62
N ASP A 336 4.42 -14.07 -7.45
CA ASP A 336 2.99 -14.40 -7.31
C ASP A 336 2.11 -13.39 -8.08
N ARG A 337 2.41 -12.09 -7.99
CA ARG A 337 1.69 -11.05 -8.76
C ARG A 337 1.89 -11.21 -10.26
N ALA A 338 3.10 -11.52 -10.71
CA ALA A 338 3.36 -11.80 -12.12
C ALA A 338 2.61 -13.05 -12.60
N ALA A 339 2.42 -14.06 -11.74
CA ALA A 339 1.63 -15.24 -12.07
C ALA A 339 0.15 -14.91 -12.27
N ILE A 340 -0.44 -14.02 -11.46
CA ILE A 340 -1.82 -13.54 -11.64
C ILE A 340 -2.00 -12.94 -13.05
N VAL A 341 -1.10 -12.05 -13.47
CA VAL A 341 -1.15 -11.43 -14.80
C VAL A 341 -1.06 -12.48 -15.91
N ARG A 342 -0.10 -13.42 -15.82
CA ARG A 342 0.01 -14.51 -16.80
C ARG A 342 -1.23 -15.40 -16.87
N GLN A 343 -1.86 -15.67 -15.73
CA GLN A 343 -3.08 -16.47 -15.67
C GLN A 343 -4.26 -15.77 -16.36
N LEU A 344 -4.43 -14.46 -16.12
CA LEU A 344 -5.44 -13.65 -16.82
C LEU A 344 -5.21 -13.66 -18.34
N GLN A 345 -3.97 -13.44 -18.77
CA GLN A 345 -3.62 -13.50 -20.20
C GLN A 345 -3.86 -14.89 -20.80
N SER A 346 -3.56 -15.97 -20.06
CA SER A 346 -3.73 -17.34 -20.56
C SER A 346 -5.19 -17.73 -20.83
N VAL A 347 -6.14 -17.08 -20.16
CA VAL A 347 -7.58 -17.27 -20.42
C VAL A 347 -8.13 -16.23 -21.41
N GLY A 348 -7.26 -15.43 -22.03
CA GLY A 348 -7.64 -14.40 -22.99
C GLY A 348 -8.33 -13.19 -22.36
N ALA A 349 -8.15 -12.94 -21.06
CA ALA A 349 -8.75 -11.80 -20.39
C ALA A 349 -7.98 -10.51 -20.67
N ASP A 350 -8.69 -9.50 -21.17
CA ASP A 350 -8.24 -8.11 -21.35
C ASP A 350 -8.90 -7.18 -20.31
N MET A 351 -9.69 -7.74 -19.39
CA MET A 351 -10.27 -7.05 -18.25
C MET A 351 -10.26 -7.92 -16.99
N THR A 352 -10.10 -7.29 -15.83
CA THR A 352 -10.17 -7.96 -14.54
C THR A 352 -10.79 -7.11 -13.44
N ARG A 353 -11.24 -7.78 -12.36
CA ARG A 353 -11.78 -7.15 -11.15
C ARG A 353 -11.48 -7.98 -9.90
N GLN A 354 -11.52 -7.32 -8.74
CA GLN A 354 -11.56 -7.96 -7.42
C GLN A 354 -12.29 -7.05 -6.41
N HIS A 355 -12.40 -7.46 -5.14
CA HIS A 355 -13.26 -6.80 -4.14
C HIS A 355 -12.56 -5.83 -3.17
N TYR A 356 -11.33 -5.39 -3.48
CA TYR A 356 -10.55 -4.47 -2.68
C TYR A 356 -9.41 -3.84 -3.50
N PRO A 357 -8.84 -2.69 -3.05
CA PRO A 357 -7.73 -2.06 -3.74
C PRO A 357 -6.52 -3.00 -3.90
N PRO A 358 -6.05 -3.25 -5.13
CA PRO A 358 -4.91 -4.14 -5.40
C PRO A 358 -3.60 -3.59 -4.85
N HIS A 359 -2.55 -4.41 -4.90
CA HIS A 359 -1.19 -3.93 -4.69
C HIS A 359 -0.80 -2.97 -5.82
N PRO A 360 -0.16 -1.82 -5.56
CA PRO A 360 0.24 -0.88 -6.61
C PRO A 360 1.07 -1.51 -7.74
N ALA A 361 2.06 -2.34 -7.40
CA ALA A 361 2.80 -3.15 -8.39
C ALA A 361 1.93 -4.03 -9.31
N LEU A 362 0.76 -4.48 -8.85
CA LEU A 362 -0.18 -5.26 -9.68
C LEU A 362 -0.96 -4.35 -10.63
N LEU A 363 -1.38 -3.15 -10.18
CA LEU A 363 -1.95 -2.13 -11.08
C LEU A 363 -0.96 -1.71 -12.17
N GLU A 364 0.29 -1.43 -11.79
CA GLU A 364 1.34 -1.14 -12.78
C GLU A 364 1.57 -2.30 -13.76
N ALA A 365 1.32 -3.54 -13.33
CA ALA A 365 1.41 -4.70 -14.20
C ALA A 365 0.21 -4.79 -15.15
N PHE A 366 -0.99 -4.44 -14.70
CA PHE A 366 -2.17 -4.33 -15.56
C PHE A 366 -2.03 -3.21 -16.59
N ASP A 367 -1.51 -2.05 -16.20
CA ASP A 367 -1.18 -0.96 -17.13
C ASP A 367 -0.27 -1.44 -18.26
N ARG A 368 0.80 -2.18 -17.92
CA ARG A 368 1.78 -2.70 -18.88
C ARG A 368 1.23 -3.83 -19.74
N ALA A 369 0.36 -4.66 -19.18
CA ALA A 369 -0.20 -5.83 -19.85
C ALA A 369 -1.41 -5.50 -20.73
N GLY A 370 -1.89 -4.25 -20.72
CA GLY A 370 -3.12 -3.88 -21.43
C GLY A 370 -4.37 -4.50 -20.80
N ILE A 371 -4.35 -4.81 -19.50
CA ILE A 371 -5.51 -5.39 -18.81
C ILE A 371 -6.30 -4.24 -18.15
N VAL A 372 -7.54 -4.04 -18.57
CA VAL A 372 -8.45 -3.06 -17.95
C VAL A 372 -8.80 -3.51 -16.54
N PHE A 373 -8.75 -2.60 -15.58
CA PHE A 373 -9.09 -2.88 -14.19
C PHE A 373 -10.35 -2.14 -13.74
N TRP A 374 -11.26 -2.91 -13.16
CA TRP A 374 -12.39 -2.41 -12.39
C TRP A 374 -12.01 -2.48 -10.92
N GLU A 375 -11.66 -1.34 -10.32
CA GLU A 375 -11.22 -1.28 -8.94
C GLU A 375 -12.41 -1.17 -7.97
N GLN A 376 -12.35 -1.85 -6.83
CA GLN A 376 -13.44 -1.87 -5.86
C GLN A 376 -12.97 -1.61 -4.43
N VAL A 377 -13.78 -0.92 -3.63
CA VAL A 377 -13.64 -0.87 -2.16
C VAL A 377 -14.33 -2.05 -1.46
N PRO A 378 -13.85 -2.51 -0.29
CA PRO A 378 -14.36 -3.71 0.39
C PRO A 378 -15.73 -3.53 1.08
N VAL A 379 -16.64 -2.78 0.46
CA VAL A 379 -18.06 -2.67 0.81
C VAL A 379 -18.80 -3.83 0.13
N TRP A 380 -18.61 -5.03 0.69
CA TRP A 380 -19.20 -6.26 0.19
C TRP A 380 -20.24 -6.78 1.18
N ARG A 381 -21.47 -7.03 0.69
CA ARG A 381 -22.60 -7.56 1.49
C ARG A 381 -22.86 -6.80 2.80
N VAL A 382 -22.64 -5.48 2.77
CA VAL A 382 -22.97 -4.60 3.89
C VAL A 382 -24.46 -4.30 3.85
N ARG A 383 -25.16 -4.47 4.98
CA ARG A 383 -26.58 -4.10 5.06
C ARG A 383 -26.74 -2.59 5.08
N GLY A 384 -27.79 -2.06 4.46
CA GLY A 384 -28.10 -0.62 4.49
C GLY A 384 -28.06 -0.01 5.89
N ALA A 385 -28.66 -0.69 6.89
CA ALA A 385 -28.63 -0.25 8.29
C ALA A 385 -27.22 -0.13 8.90
N GLN A 386 -26.24 -0.90 8.44
CA GLN A 386 -24.85 -0.85 8.89
C GLN A 386 -24.10 0.34 8.27
N LEU A 387 -24.53 0.85 7.11
CA LEU A 387 -24.02 2.08 6.49
C LEU A 387 -24.55 3.36 7.17
N ARG A 388 -24.94 3.27 8.44
CA ARG A 388 -25.15 4.42 9.31
C ARG A 388 -23.86 4.73 10.08
N GLY A 389 -23.53 6.01 10.24
CA GLY A 389 -22.45 6.44 11.12
C GLY A 389 -21.04 5.97 10.70
N ARG A 390 -20.33 5.24 11.58
CA ARG A 390 -18.90 4.93 11.46
C ARG A 390 -18.56 4.16 10.18
N LEU A 391 -19.31 3.11 9.84
CA LEU A 391 -18.98 2.25 8.71
C LEU A 391 -19.10 2.99 7.37
N ARG A 392 -20.08 3.90 7.24
CA ARG A 392 -20.21 4.78 6.07
C ARG A 392 -19.01 5.71 5.92
N ARG A 393 -18.57 6.33 7.02
CA ARG A 393 -17.35 7.15 7.00
C ARG A 393 -16.14 6.31 6.59
N GLU A 394 -15.98 5.13 7.17
CA GLU A 394 -14.87 4.24 6.81
C GLU A 394 -14.93 3.83 5.33
N ALA A 395 -16.09 3.46 4.81
CA ALA A 395 -16.28 3.12 3.40
C ALA A 395 -15.88 4.28 2.47
N LEU A 396 -16.34 5.50 2.77
CA LEU A 396 -15.98 6.70 2.01
C LEU A 396 -14.49 7.04 2.12
N GLU A 397 -13.87 6.84 3.28
CA GLU A 397 -12.42 7.02 3.44
C GLU A 397 -11.61 5.97 2.67
N ARG A 398 -12.06 4.71 2.59
CA ARG A 398 -11.45 3.71 1.71
C ARG A 398 -11.59 4.09 0.24
N LEU A 399 -12.75 4.60 -0.16
CA LEU A 399 -12.99 5.04 -1.52
C LEU A 399 -12.10 6.22 -1.89
N ARG A 400 -12.04 7.24 -1.02
CA ARG A 400 -11.11 8.36 -1.17
C ARG A 400 -9.68 7.86 -1.31
N GLY A 401 -9.23 6.97 -0.43
CA GLY A 401 -7.86 6.46 -0.43
C GLY A 401 -7.51 5.65 -1.69
N ALA A 402 -8.43 4.81 -2.17
CA ALA A 402 -8.27 4.07 -3.42
C ALA A 402 -8.19 5.03 -4.62
N VAL A 403 -9.17 5.93 -4.78
CA VAL A 403 -9.18 6.90 -5.89
C VAL A 403 -7.92 7.76 -5.88
N VAL A 404 -7.56 8.35 -4.73
CA VAL A 404 -6.37 9.23 -4.64
C VAL A 404 -5.08 8.47 -4.96
N ARG A 405 -4.94 7.23 -4.49
CA ARG A 405 -3.73 6.43 -4.74
C ARG A 405 -3.63 5.99 -6.20
N ASP A 406 -4.76 5.58 -6.79
CA ASP A 406 -4.75 4.76 -8.00
C ASP A 406 -5.25 5.50 -9.27
N ARG A 407 -5.75 6.74 -9.16
CA ARG A 407 -6.29 7.54 -10.29
C ARG A 407 -5.32 7.86 -11.42
N ASN A 408 -4.02 7.62 -11.27
CA ASN A 408 -3.07 7.83 -12.38
C ASN A 408 -2.91 6.59 -13.26
N HIS A 409 -3.42 5.42 -12.84
CA HIS A 409 -3.31 4.17 -13.60
C HIS A 409 -4.24 4.18 -14.84
N PRO A 410 -3.71 4.11 -16.07
CA PRO A 410 -4.54 4.06 -17.28
C PRO A 410 -5.31 2.73 -17.40
N SER A 411 -4.94 1.65 -16.72
CA SER A 411 -5.77 0.44 -16.70
C SER A 411 -7.10 0.66 -15.97
N VAL A 412 -7.18 1.57 -14.99
CA VAL A 412 -8.38 1.74 -14.17
C VAL A 412 -9.48 2.42 -15.00
N MET A 413 -10.59 1.70 -15.18
CA MET A 413 -11.77 2.16 -15.94
C MET A 413 -12.89 2.68 -15.04
N ALA A 414 -13.11 2.01 -13.91
CA ALA A 414 -14.25 2.27 -13.06
C ALA A 414 -13.90 2.13 -11.58
N TRP A 415 -14.57 2.95 -10.78
CA TRP A 415 -14.54 2.91 -9.32
C TRP A 415 -15.82 2.24 -8.81
N SER A 416 -15.65 1.02 -8.31
CA SER A 416 -16.72 0.25 -7.69
C SER A 416 -16.89 0.60 -6.23
N ILE A 417 -18.05 1.14 -5.91
CA ILE A 417 -18.33 1.68 -4.57
C ILE A 417 -18.95 0.64 -3.63
N ALA A 418 -19.48 -0.47 -4.16
CA ALA A 418 -20.03 -1.59 -3.41
C ALA A 418 -20.23 -2.84 -4.27
N ASN A 419 -20.35 -4.00 -3.62
CA ASN A 419 -20.75 -5.27 -4.21
C ASN A 419 -21.81 -5.97 -3.36
N GLU A 420 -22.88 -6.43 -4.01
CA GLU A 420 -24.01 -7.13 -3.39
C GLU A 420 -24.51 -6.44 -2.10
N PRO A 421 -24.78 -5.12 -2.09
CA PRO A 421 -25.33 -4.48 -0.90
C PRO A 421 -26.61 -5.19 -0.46
N LEU A 422 -26.72 -5.45 0.85
CA LEU A 422 -27.83 -6.26 1.38
C LEU A 422 -29.02 -5.38 1.79
N GLY A 423 -30.10 -5.50 1.03
CA GLY A 423 -31.37 -4.81 1.24
C GLY A 423 -31.41 -3.43 0.60
N SER A 424 -32.58 -3.07 0.07
CA SER A 424 -32.84 -1.78 -0.58
C SER A 424 -33.43 -0.75 0.39
N GLY A 425 -33.06 0.52 0.23
CA GLY A 425 -33.66 1.62 1.00
C GLY A 425 -32.88 2.93 0.98
N SER A 426 -33.42 3.96 1.62
CA SER A 426 -32.89 5.33 1.60
C SER A 426 -31.44 5.48 2.10
N ILE A 427 -30.99 4.58 2.99
CA ILE A 427 -29.63 4.63 3.54
C ILE A 427 -28.60 4.09 2.55
N GLU A 428 -28.94 3.01 1.85
CA GLU A 428 -28.10 2.49 0.77
C GLU A 428 -28.00 3.53 -0.34
N ALA A 429 -29.13 4.10 -0.78
CA ALA A 429 -29.17 5.17 -1.76
C ALA A 429 -28.34 6.39 -1.30
N GLY A 430 -28.46 6.79 -0.03
CA GLY A 430 -27.66 7.88 0.54
C GLY A 430 -26.16 7.59 0.54
N TYR A 431 -25.74 6.35 0.80
CA TYR A 431 -24.34 5.95 0.64
C TYR A 431 -23.89 6.05 -0.82
N VAL A 432 -24.64 5.45 -1.74
CA VAL A 432 -24.34 5.44 -3.18
C VAL A 432 -24.18 6.86 -3.72
N SER A 433 -25.12 7.77 -3.42
CA SER A 433 -25.03 9.17 -3.84
C SER A 433 -23.80 9.89 -3.28
N ALA A 434 -23.46 9.66 -2.01
CA ALA A 434 -22.28 10.27 -1.40
C ALA A 434 -20.97 9.70 -1.96
N ALA A 435 -20.92 8.39 -2.24
CA ALA A 435 -19.78 7.73 -2.84
C ALA A 435 -19.57 8.20 -4.30
N LYS A 436 -20.65 8.31 -5.09
CA LYS A 436 -20.59 8.89 -6.44
C LYS A 436 -20.08 10.33 -6.41
N ALA A 437 -20.68 11.19 -5.59
CA ALA A 437 -20.26 12.60 -5.48
C ALA A 437 -18.79 12.74 -5.01
N LEU A 438 -18.32 11.80 -4.18
CA LEU A 438 -16.91 11.74 -3.79
C LEU A 438 -16.01 11.40 -4.98
N VAL A 439 -16.36 10.40 -5.79
CA VAL A 439 -15.61 10.04 -7.00
C VAL A 439 -15.64 11.18 -8.01
N ASP A 440 -16.81 11.74 -8.35
CA ASP A 440 -16.93 12.83 -9.33
C ASP A 440 -16.03 14.04 -8.97
N ARG A 441 -15.88 14.33 -7.67
CA ARG A 441 -15.00 15.41 -7.19
C ARG A 441 -13.51 15.06 -7.26
N LEU A 442 -13.16 13.80 -7.02
CA LEU A 442 -11.76 13.36 -6.97
C LEU A 442 -11.21 12.99 -8.35
N ASP A 443 -12.04 12.36 -9.17
CA ASP A 443 -11.71 11.82 -10.47
C ASP A 443 -12.98 11.72 -11.35
N PRO A 444 -13.34 12.80 -12.05
CA PRO A 444 -14.48 12.80 -12.97
C PRO A 444 -14.20 12.05 -14.28
N SER A 445 -12.98 11.55 -14.51
CA SER A 445 -12.57 10.93 -15.78
C SER A 445 -12.90 9.43 -15.88
N ARG A 446 -13.50 8.85 -14.82
CA ARG A 446 -13.78 7.42 -14.71
C ARG A 446 -15.23 7.16 -14.33
N LEU A 447 -15.69 5.96 -14.67
CA LEU A 447 -17.05 5.52 -14.37
C LEU A 447 -17.21 5.20 -12.87
N VAL A 448 -18.41 5.43 -12.34
CA VAL A 448 -18.81 4.96 -11.00
C VAL A 448 -19.76 3.79 -11.17
N VAL A 449 -19.48 2.68 -10.47
CA VAL A 449 -20.22 1.43 -10.63
C VAL A 449 -20.58 0.79 -9.29
N VAL A 450 -21.70 0.07 -9.27
CA VAL A 450 -22.12 -0.80 -8.17
C VAL A 450 -22.33 -2.18 -8.74
N ASP A 451 -21.81 -3.19 -8.06
CA ASP A 451 -22.07 -4.59 -8.38
C ASP A 451 -23.29 -5.06 -7.58
N LYS A 452 -24.36 -5.48 -8.26
CA LYS A 452 -25.66 -5.78 -7.67
C LYS A 452 -25.99 -7.25 -7.75
#